data_AF-A0A9Q9HED9-F1
#
_entry.id   AF-A0A9Q9HED9-F1
#
_cell.length_a   1.000
_cell.length_b   1.000
_cell.length_c   1.000
_cell.angle_alpha   90.00
_cell.angle_beta   90.00
_cell.angle_gamma   90.00
#
_symmetry.space_group_name_H-M   'P 1'
#
loop_
_entity.id
_entity.type
_entity.pdbx_description
1 polymer ?
#
loop_
_entity_poly.entity_id
_entity_poly.type
_entity_poly.pdbx_seq_one_letter_code
_entity_poly.pdbx_strand_id
1 'polypeptide(L)'
;MADDGKIWVRDEVDSPCVKICVVHRDAGLCTGCLRTLDEIASWSSLPAETRREIMETLPERRSELTKRRGGRRARQRRAMGLDE
;
A
#
# COMPACT_ATOMS: atom_id res chain seq x y z
N MET A 1 16.03 22.05 -38.77
CA MET A 1 14.93 22.19 -37.79
C MET A 1 15.01 20.98 -36.88
N ALA A 2 15.65 21.12 -35.72
CA ALA A 2 15.77 20.04 -34.75
C ALA A 2 14.49 20.07 -33.90
N ASP A 3 13.61 19.11 -34.12
CA ASP A 3 12.54 18.79 -33.18
C ASP A 3 13.16 17.80 -32.19
N ASP A 4 13.61 18.29 -31.03
CA ASP A 4 14.21 17.49 -29.96
C ASP A 4 13.24 16.48 -29.30
N GLY A 5 12.14 16.12 -29.98
CA GLY A 5 11.28 14.97 -29.68
C GLY A 5 10.57 15.02 -28.32
N LYS A 6 10.68 16.11 -27.56
CA LYS A 6 10.07 16.26 -26.23
C LYS A 6 8.72 16.94 -26.35
N ILE A 7 7.81 16.13 -26.84
CA ILE A 7 6.37 16.33 -26.94
C ILE A 7 5.82 16.26 -25.49
N TRP A 8 6.04 17.31 -24.68
CA TRP A 8 5.56 17.53 -23.29
C TRP A 8 5.83 16.44 -22.22
N VAL A 9 6.42 16.85 -21.08
CA VAL A 9 6.54 16.00 -19.88
C VAL A 9 5.50 16.43 -18.85
N ARG A 10 4.67 15.49 -18.41
CA ARG A 10 3.69 15.71 -17.33
C ARG A 10 4.32 15.28 -16.01
N ASP A 11 4.16 16.11 -14.98
CA ASP A 11 4.55 15.78 -13.62
C ASP A 11 3.50 14.84 -13.00
N GLU A 12 3.64 13.55 -13.28
CA GLU A 12 2.75 12.53 -12.70
C GLU A 12 3.14 12.22 -11.25
N VAL A 13 2.13 12.07 -10.42
CA VAL A 13 2.30 11.69 -9.01
C VAL A 13 2.73 10.22 -8.95
N ASP A 14 4.00 9.97 -8.64
CA ASP A 14 4.51 8.62 -8.44
C ASP A 14 3.75 7.90 -7.30
N SER A 15 3.42 6.62 -7.51
CA SER A 15 2.55 5.86 -6.62
C SER A 15 2.84 4.36 -6.65
N PRO A 16 3.05 3.71 -5.49
CA PRO A 16 3.32 2.26 -5.40
C PRO A 16 2.04 1.40 -5.53
N CYS A 17 0.94 1.96 -6.06
CA CYS A 17 -0.36 1.32 -6.04
C CYS A 17 -0.51 0.24 -7.12
N VAL A 18 -0.68 -1.02 -6.70
CA VAL A 18 -0.93 -2.17 -7.60
C VAL A 18 -2.42 -2.46 -7.83
N LYS A 19 -3.31 -1.50 -7.51
CA LYS A 19 -4.78 -1.62 -7.65
C LYS A 19 -5.41 -2.78 -6.85
N ILE A 20 -4.72 -3.25 -5.81
CA ILE A 20 -5.25 -4.21 -4.83
C ILE A 20 -5.48 -3.44 -3.52
N CYS A 21 -6.74 -3.34 -3.10
CA CYS A 21 -7.12 -2.63 -1.87
C CYS A 21 -7.65 -3.62 -0.83
N VAL A 22 -6.73 -4.37 -0.20
CA VAL A 22 -7.04 -5.27 0.91
C VAL A 22 -6.11 -4.97 2.07
N VAL A 23 -6.66 -4.53 3.20
CA VAL A 23 -5.89 -4.16 4.39
C VAL A 23 -5.75 -5.35 5.34
N HIS A 24 -4.51 -5.62 5.75
CA HIS A 24 -4.21 -6.56 6.82
C HIS A 24 -4.61 -5.95 8.15
N ARG A 25 -5.53 -6.58 8.89
CA ARG A 25 -6.10 -5.99 10.12
C ARG A 25 -5.05 -5.79 11.21
N ASP A 26 -4.22 -6.80 11.45
CA ASP A 26 -3.28 -6.76 12.56
C ASP A 26 -2.08 -5.85 12.26
N ALA A 27 -1.74 -5.67 10.99
CA ALA A 27 -0.60 -4.84 10.58
C ALA A 27 -1.03 -3.41 10.19
N GLY A 28 -2.32 -3.18 9.91
CA GLY A 28 -2.82 -1.88 9.43
C GLY A 28 -2.37 -1.50 8.01
N LEU A 29 -1.73 -2.42 7.29
CA LEU A 29 -1.14 -2.16 5.97
C LEU A 29 -1.97 -2.73 4.82
N CYS A 30 -1.97 -2.04 3.69
CA CYS A 30 -2.47 -2.58 2.44
C CYS A 30 -1.56 -3.71 1.95
N THR A 31 -2.14 -4.89 1.71
CA THR A 31 -1.41 -6.07 1.23
C THR A 31 -0.86 -5.93 -0.19
N GLY A 32 -1.35 -4.96 -0.96
CA GLY A 32 -0.87 -4.67 -2.31
C GLY A 32 0.28 -3.67 -2.33
N CYS A 33 0.06 -2.48 -1.77
CA CYS A 33 1.01 -1.36 -1.85
C CYS A 33 1.77 -1.07 -0.55
N LEU A 34 1.55 -1.86 0.51
CA LEU A 34 2.24 -1.78 1.81
C LEU A 34 2.12 -0.44 2.56
N ARG A 35 1.25 0.45 2.07
CA ARG A 35 0.91 1.72 2.72
C ARG A 35 -0.17 1.53 3.78
N THR A 36 -0.16 2.39 4.80
CA THR A 36 -1.25 2.55 5.76
C THR A 36 -2.45 3.24 5.10
N LEU A 37 -3.61 3.16 5.76
CA LEU A 37 -4.82 3.87 5.29
C LEU A 37 -4.65 5.40 5.28
N ASP A 38 -3.91 5.94 6.25
CA ASP A 38 -3.65 7.38 6.35
C ASP A 38 -2.76 7.87 5.19
N GLU A 39 -1.69 7.13 4.91
CA GLU A 39 -0.81 7.39 3.76
C GLU A 39 -1.56 7.30 2.43
N ILE A 40 -2.51 6.36 2.30
CA ILE A 40 -3.36 6.24 1.11
C ILE A 40 -4.29 7.44 0.97
N ALA A 41 -4.94 7.88 2.06
CA ALA A 41 -5.88 8.99 2.05
C ALA A 41 -5.21 10.32 1.72
N SER A 42 -3.99 10.53 2.23
CA SER A 42 -3.25 11.79 2.08
C SER A 42 -2.34 11.83 0.85
N TRP A 43 -2.19 10.72 0.10
CA TRP A 43 -1.11 10.54 -0.89
C TRP A 43 -0.97 11.67 -1.91
N SER A 44 -2.08 12.11 -2.51
CA SER A 44 -2.07 13.15 -3.55
C SER A 44 -1.63 14.52 -3.04
N SER A 45 -1.74 14.74 -1.72
CA SER A 45 -1.40 16.00 -1.06
C SER A 45 0.00 15.98 -0.44
N LEU A 46 0.67 14.82 -0.42
CA LEU A 46 2.00 14.70 0.16
C LEU A 46 3.08 15.31 -0.75
N PRO A 47 4.07 16.01 -0.16
CA PRO A 47 5.27 16.45 -0.88
C PRO A 47 5.98 15.30 -1.60
N ALA A 48 6.65 15.62 -2.70
CA ALA A 48 7.38 14.61 -3.48
C ALA A 48 8.50 13.93 -2.67
N GLU A 49 9.16 14.68 -1.78
CA GLU A 49 10.16 14.14 -0.85
C GLU A 49 9.55 13.09 0.09
N THR A 50 8.45 13.42 0.76
CA THR A 50 7.77 12.51 1.69
C THR A 50 7.25 11.26 0.98
N ARG A 51 6.75 11.40 -0.26
CA ARG A 51 6.36 10.24 -1.07
C ARG A 51 7.55 9.31 -1.34
N ARG A 52 8.73 9.86 -1.64
CA ARG A 52 9.96 9.07 -1.84
C ARG A 52 10.39 8.36 -0.58
N GLU A 53 10.42 9.06 0.55
CA GLU A 53 10.76 8.48 1.85
C GLU A 53 9.81 7.32 2.17
N ILE A 54 8.49 7.51 2.02
CA ILE A 54 7.52 6.43 2.24
C ILE A 54 7.84 5.26 1.32
N MET A 55 8.08 5.49 0.02
CA MET A 55 8.39 4.44 -0.95
C MET A 55 9.64 3.63 -0.59
N GLU A 56 10.67 4.27 -0.05
CA GLU A 56 11.89 3.58 0.41
C GLU A 56 11.63 2.65 1.60
N THR A 57 10.69 3.00 2.48
CA THR A 57 10.33 2.14 3.63
C THR A 57 9.39 0.97 3.30
N LEU A 58 8.67 1.01 2.17
CA LEU A 58 7.67 -0.02 1.84
C LEU A 58 8.21 -1.45 1.76
N PRO A 59 9.38 -1.72 1.16
CA PRO A 59 9.94 -3.07 1.09
C PRO A 59 10.13 -3.71 2.47
N GLU A 60 10.53 -2.93 3.47
CA GLU A 60 10.76 -3.39 4.84
C GLU A 60 9.46 -3.82 5.51
N ARG A 61 8.36 -3.09 5.25
CA ARG A 61 7.02 -3.39 5.80
C ARG A 61 6.44 -4.71 5.30
N ARG A 62 7.03 -5.32 4.27
CA ARG A 62 6.56 -6.61 3.73
C ARG A 62 6.66 -7.75 4.77
N SER A 63 7.62 -7.69 5.70
CA SER A 63 7.76 -8.68 6.77
C SER A 63 6.54 -8.73 7.71
N GLU A 64 5.85 -7.61 7.88
CA GLU A 64 4.67 -7.49 8.75
C GLU A 64 3.46 -8.27 8.21
N LEU A 65 3.49 -8.66 6.93
CA LEU A 65 2.44 -9.44 6.27
C LEU A 65 2.71 -10.95 6.27
N THR A 66 3.71 -11.42 7.03
CA THR A 66 4.10 -12.84 7.09
C THR A 66 2.99 -13.75 7.61
N LYS A 67 2.06 -13.23 8.42
CA LYS A 67 0.90 -13.98 8.89
C LYS A 67 -0.25 -13.87 7.90
N ARG A 68 -0.68 -15.02 7.36
CA ARG A 68 -1.91 -15.07 6.56
C ARG A 68 -3.09 -14.76 7.49
N ARG A 69 -4.03 -13.93 7.01
CA ARG A 69 -5.27 -13.51 7.70
C ARG A 69 -6.24 -14.66 8.07
N GLY A 70 -5.85 -15.92 7.90
CA GLY A 70 -6.68 -17.11 8.10
C GLY A 70 -7.74 -17.29 7.02
N GLY A 71 -8.05 -18.56 6.72
CA GLY A 71 -9.10 -18.92 5.76
C GLY A 71 -10.52 -18.67 6.31
N ARG A 72 -11.55 -19.03 5.53
CA ARG A 72 -12.97 -18.92 5.95
C ARG A 72 -13.25 -19.60 7.30
N ARG A 73 -12.67 -20.79 7.51
CA ARG A 73 -12.79 -21.57 8.76
C ARG A 73 -12.28 -20.81 9.98
N ALA A 74 -11.15 -20.12 9.87
CA ALA A 74 -10.59 -19.33 10.97
C ALA A 74 -11.51 -18.15 11.32
N ARG A 75 -12.08 -17.48 10.32
CA ARG A 75 -13.07 -16.40 10.55
C ARG A 75 -14.36 -16.91 11.20
N GLN A 76 -14.85 -18.07 10.76
CA GLN A 76 -16.03 -18.70 11.35
C GLN A 76 -15.82 -19.06 12.83
N ARG A 77 -14.66 -19.64 13.17
CA ARG A 77 -14.32 -19.95 14.56
C ARG A 77 -14.27 -18.70 15.45
N ARG A 78 -13.67 -17.61 14.96
CA ARG A 78 -13.65 -16.31 15.66
C ARG A 78 -15.04 -15.72 15.87
N ALA A 79 -15.89 -15.79 14.84
CA ALA A 79 -17.27 -15.33 14.94
C ALA A 79 -18.11 -16.16 15.93
N MET A 80 -17.75 -17.43 16.14
CA MET A 80 -18.41 -18.34 17.08
C MET A 80 -17.77 -18.35 18.48
N GLY A 81 -16.71 -17.56 18.73
CA GLY A 81 -16.02 -17.53 20.03
C GLY A 81 -15.28 -18.82 20.39
N LEU A 82 -14.74 -19.53 19.39
CA LEU A 82 -14.08 -20.85 19.56
C LEU A 82 -12.54 -20.75 19.53
N ASP A 83 -11.98 -19.57 19.86
CA ASP A 83 -10.55 -19.27 19.87
C ASP A 83 -9.99 -18.77 21.22
N GLU A 84 -10.67 -19.11 22.32
CA GLU A 84 -10.12 -19.07 23.70
C GLU A 84 -9.32 -20.33 24.02
#